data_AF-A0A2E4FDC1-F1
#
_entry.id   AF-A0A2E4FDC1-F1
#
_cell.length_a   1.000
_cell.length_b   1.000
_cell.length_c   1.000
_cell.angle_alpha   90.00
_cell.angle_beta   90.00
_cell.angle_gamma   90.00
#
_symmetry.space_group_name_H-M   'P 1'
#
loop_
_entity.id
_entity.type
_entity.pdbx_description
1 polymer ?
#
loop_
_entity_poly.entity_id
_entity_poly.type
_entity_poly.pdbx_seq_one_letter_code
_entity_poly.pdbx_strand_id
1 'polypeptide(L)'
;MRWFVLTSLSLLAACGSDEPSSSPEPTSDVTSASDATPSDASPTACPSGHIVGPDGDCMAVGIQGCDDMFIDPETGLCDPSLVDCPLGSIPIFGGEDQGCRPVGIQGCDDVFIDPETGMCDPAYLECPPGQIPIFGGDDQGCRAVGIVDCHPDFFDAETGRCDPQEDSCPEGSMAIPTQGCVSLDPPGGCGEGTWGNIEELPGDVHLDVNYTGDDSDGSREKPWTLYAYAIGKVQPGGRIVFAAGDYDQGMLVSKSISLVGRCSSMVTISGVRQGDHGPTVVEVKGDVEVAISDLTISGPGYGLSVHMGAKSSISRASLKKNQTAGIFTHGFSTMVTASDLWVSDTQLNAEGLYGLGIEAASGASVSVTRSRVTDNHTAGIVALDSGTTVAATDLWVSDTKPNADGSFGFGIDANSGASVSVSGSRVSDNHVSGIMASASGTTVTVSDVWVSGTKLNGEGQYGYGIEATSGASVSVSGSRVSDNHTYGISASGSGTTVTASDVWVSGTHLGGEGIYGYGVLANLGASVSVSGSRVSDNHGVGLLADGPGTSLTASDVWVSGTQM
;
A
#
# COMPACT_ATOMS: atom_id res chain seq x y z
N MET A 1 26.72 14.96 5.78
CA MET A 1 26.59 16.37 5.36
C MET A 1 25.19 16.81 5.78
N ARG A 2 25.06 17.57 6.87
CA ARG A 2 23.77 17.89 7.53
C ARG A 2 22.95 18.87 6.66
N TRP A 3 21.67 18.58 6.45
CA TRP A 3 20.72 19.52 5.83
C TRP A 3 19.73 20.03 6.88
N PHE A 4 19.56 21.36 6.88
CA PHE A 4 18.70 22.14 7.78
C PHE A 4 17.28 22.23 7.21
N VAL A 5 16.27 22.00 8.05
CA VAL A 5 14.87 22.32 7.79
C VAL A 5 14.65 23.81 8.04
N LEU A 6 14.18 24.56 7.04
CA LEU A 6 13.71 25.93 7.22
C LEU A 6 12.21 25.91 7.54
N THR A 7 11.88 26.29 8.77
CA THR A 7 10.56 26.72 9.22
C THR A 7 10.35 28.16 8.75
N SER A 8 9.24 28.47 8.06
CA SER A 8 8.85 29.85 7.77
C SER A 8 7.42 30.13 8.21
N LEU A 9 7.38 31.11 9.12
CA LEU A 9 6.29 31.66 9.91
C LEU A 9 5.35 32.53 9.05
N SER A 10 4.06 32.46 9.33
CA SER A 10 2.97 33.21 8.70
C SER A 10 3.04 34.72 8.99
N LEU A 11 2.65 35.57 8.02
CA LEU A 11 2.20 36.95 8.27
C LEU A 11 0.87 37.19 7.54
N LEU A 12 -0.18 37.43 8.32
CA LEU A 12 -1.45 38.00 7.90
C LEU A 12 -1.31 39.51 7.67
N ALA A 13 -1.88 40.01 6.56
CA ALA A 13 -2.16 41.42 6.37
C ALA A 13 -3.66 41.60 6.08
N ALA A 14 -4.33 42.34 6.96
CA ALA A 14 -5.70 42.82 6.82
C ALA A 14 -5.71 44.28 6.35
N CYS A 15 -6.85 44.70 5.79
CA CYS A 15 -7.38 46.06 5.47
C CYS A 15 -7.85 46.09 4.00
N GLY A 16 -9.00 46.66 3.63
CA GLY A 16 -9.98 47.48 4.32
C GLY A 16 -11.11 47.84 3.33
N SER A 17 -12.25 48.23 3.90
CA SER A 17 -13.49 48.70 3.27
C SER A 17 -13.32 49.95 2.40
N ASP A 18 -14.20 50.13 1.39
CA ASP A 18 -14.87 51.41 1.09
C ASP A 18 -15.95 51.24 -0.01
N GLU A 19 -17.20 51.61 0.32
CA GLU A 19 -18.26 52.00 -0.62
C GLU A 19 -18.10 53.50 -1.00
N PRO A 20 -18.66 53.96 -2.13
CA PRO A 20 -19.92 54.70 -2.01
C PRO A 20 -20.91 54.62 -3.20
N SER A 21 -22.20 54.60 -2.86
CA SER A 21 -23.33 55.42 -3.33
C SER A 21 -23.29 56.06 -4.74
N SER A 22 -24.35 55.81 -5.53
CA SER A 22 -25.10 56.87 -6.24
C SER A 22 -26.43 56.36 -6.82
N SER A 23 -27.55 57.01 -6.45
CA SER A 23 -28.86 56.94 -7.13
C SER A 23 -28.91 57.90 -8.34
N PRO A 24 -29.90 57.75 -9.25
CA PRO A 24 -30.94 58.77 -9.32
C PRO A 24 -32.37 58.27 -9.66
N GLU A 25 -33.34 59.14 -9.37
CA GLU A 25 -34.79 59.07 -9.57
C GLU A 25 -35.24 58.84 -11.05
N PRO A 26 -36.54 58.58 -11.31
CA PRO A 26 -37.36 59.72 -11.73
C PRO A 26 -38.87 59.72 -11.33
N THR A 27 -39.33 60.95 -11.11
CA THR A 27 -40.60 61.58 -11.55
C THR A 27 -41.97 60.98 -11.23
N SER A 28 -42.70 61.77 -10.46
CA SER A 28 -44.15 61.84 -10.25
C SER A 28 -44.96 62.20 -11.51
N ASP A 29 -46.15 61.59 -11.64
CA ASP A 29 -47.29 62.25 -12.29
C ASP A 29 -48.59 61.96 -11.51
N VAL A 30 -49.34 63.03 -11.29
CA VAL A 30 -50.57 63.10 -10.47
C VAL A 30 -51.76 63.21 -11.42
N THR A 31 -52.76 62.35 -11.27
CA THR A 31 -54.15 62.66 -11.67
C THR A 31 -55.14 62.23 -10.60
N SER A 32 -56.22 63.00 -10.50
CA SER A 32 -57.05 63.24 -9.33
C SER A 32 -58.39 62.48 -9.30
N ALA A 33 -58.75 62.05 -8.09
CA ALA A 33 -60.07 62.03 -7.42
C ALA A 33 -61.33 61.42 -8.08
N SER A 34 -61.97 60.51 -7.34
CA SER A 34 -63.41 60.52 -7.09
C SER A 34 -63.79 59.71 -5.83
N ASP A 35 -64.64 60.33 -4.99
CA ASP A 35 -65.27 59.81 -3.75
C ASP A 35 -66.24 58.64 -4.00
N ALA A 36 -66.30 57.68 -3.06
CA ALA A 36 -67.56 57.02 -2.63
C ALA A 36 -67.42 56.22 -1.32
N THR A 37 -68.01 56.77 -0.25
CA THR A 37 -68.76 56.16 0.88
C THR A 37 -68.17 55.00 1.74
N PRO A 38 -68.20 55.11 3.08
CA PRO A 38 -67.88 54.02 4.00
C PRO A 38 -69.10 53.13 4.27
N SER A 39 -68.93 51.81 4.20
CA SER A 39 -69.93 50.83 4.66
C SER A 39 -69.39 50.00 5.82
N ASP A 40 -70.22 49.92 6.86
CA ASP A 40 -70.03 49.24 8.13
C ASP A 40 -69.60 47.76 8.06
N ALA A 41 -68.62 47.45 8.91
CA ALA A 41 -68.41 46.27 9.74
C ALA A 41 -69.14 44.94 9.42
N SER A 42 -68.31 43.93 9.17
CA SER A 42 -68.32 42.67 9.92
C SER A 42 -66.85 42.33 10.24
N PRO A 43 -66.51 41.71 11.38
CA PRO A 43 -65.15 41.24 11.59
C PRO A 43 -64.94 40.06 10.64
N THR A 44 -64.49 40.36 9.43
CA THR A 44 -64.05 39.37 8.47
C THR A 44 -62.88 38.69 9.14
N ALA A 45 -63.10 37.49 9.66
CA ALA A 45 -61.99 36.62 10.04
C ALA A 45 -61.09 36.58 8.80
N CYS A 46 -59.83 37.00 8.97
CA CYS A 46 -58.90 36.95 7.87
C CYS A 46 -58.83 35.51 7.35
N PRO A 47 -58.65 35.33 6.02
CA PRO A 47 -58.45 33.99 5.46
C PRO A 47 -57.28 33.31 6.18
N SER A 48 -57.30 31.98 6.23
CA SER A 48 -56.21 31.19 6.83
C SER A 48 -54.85 31.67 6.32
N GLY A 49 -53.86 31.74 7.21
CA GLY A 49 -52.54 32.30 6.93
C GLY A 49 -52.43 33.83 7.00
N HIS A 50 -53.46 34.55 7.47
CA HIS A 50 -53.44 36.02 7.58
C HIS A 50 -53.88 36.50 8.98
N ILE A 51 -53.26 37.59 9.47
CA ILE A 51 -53.69 38.30 10.69
C ILE A 51 -54.26 39.67 10.33
N VAL A 52 -55.15 40.20 11.18
CA VAL A 52 -55.66 41.56 11.04
C VAL A 52 -54.53 42.54 11.37
N GLY A 53 -54.14 43.36 10.39
CA GLY A 53 -53.15 44.41 10.54
C GLY A 53 -53.69 45.67 11.24
N PRO A 54 -52.80 46.63 11.56
CA PRO A 54 -53.14 47.83 12.32
C PRO A 54 -54.26 48.67 11.69
N ASP A 55 -54.39 48.62 10.37
CA ASP A 55 -55.36 49.39 9.57
C ASP A 55 -56.64 48.60 9.25
N GLY A 56 -56.79 47.38 9.79
CA GLY A 56 -57.94 46.50 9.57
C GLY A 56 -57.84 45.57 8.36
N ASP A 57 -56.79 45.71 7.54
CA ASP A 57 -56.51 44.82 6.41
C ASP A 57 -55.86 43.51 6.84
N CYS A 58 -56.14 42.42 6.14
CA CYS A 58 -55.52 41.13 6.38
C CYS A 58 -54.10 41.08 5.83
N MET A 59 -53.11 40.93 6.71
CA MET A 59 -51.70 40.77 6.36
C MET A 59 -51.33 39.29 6.42
N ALA A 60 -50.68 38.79 5.37
CA ALA A 60 -50.16 37.43 5.37
C ALA A 60 -49.13 37.25 6.48
N VAL A 61 -49.18 36.11 7.16
CA VAL A 61 -48.23 35.71 8.21
C VAL A 61 -47.55 34.41 7.83
N GLY A 62 -46.30 34.24 8.26
CA GLY A 62 -45.48 33.09 7.88
C GLY A 62 -44.71 33.29 6.57
N ILE A 63 -43.98 32.25 6.15
CA ILE A 63 -43.19 32.21 4.92
C ILE A 63 -44.14 32.28 3.72
N GLN A 64 -43.87 33.21 2.79
CA GLN A 64 -44.71 33.45 1.61
C GLN A 64 -44.17 32.71 0.39
N GLY A 65 -45.07 32.23 -0.46
CA GLY A 65 -44.72 31.49 -1.68
C GLY A 65 -44.12 30.13 -1.34
N CYS A 66 -44.90 29.30 -0.65
CA CYS A 66 -44.56 27.95 -0.22
C CYS A 66 -45.37 26.96 -1.08
N ASP A 67 -44.81 25.79 -1.38
CA ASP A 67 -45.52 24.75 -2.13
C ASP A 67 -46.80 24.34 -1.38
N ASP A 68 -47.89 24.10 -2.12
CA ASP A 68 -49.20 23.74 -1.58
C ASP A 68 -49.13 22.52 -0.64
N MET A 69 -48.15 21.63 -0.83
CA MET A 69 -47.96 20.45 0.02
C MET A 69 -47.51 20.74 1.45
N PHE A 70 -46.93 21.91 1.71
CA PHE A 70 -46.44 22.32 3.04
C PHE A 70 -47.36 23.32 3.73
N ILE A 71 -48.52 23.62 3.14
CA ILE A 71 -49.53 24.49 3.74
C ILE A 71 -50.39 23.67 4.69
N ASP A 72 -50.33 24.01 5.98
CA ASP A 72 -51.22 23.43 6.98
C ASP A 72 -52.69 23.78 6.63
N PRO A 73 -53.56 22.78 6.41
CA PRO A 73 -54.95 23.01 5.99
C PRO A 73 -55.82 23.68 7.07
N GLU A 74 -55.43 23.61 8.36
CA GLU A 74 -56.15 24.23 9.46
C GLU A 74 -55.73 25.69 9.67
N THR A 75 -54.42 25.96 9.59
CA THR A 75 -53.87 27.31 9.88
C THR A 75 -53.64 28.15 8.63
N GLY A 76 -53.51 27.53 7.46
CA GLY A 76 -53.14 28.17 6.19
C GLY A 76 -51.71 28.71 6.16
N LEU A 77 -50.88 28.28 7.12
CA LEU A 77 -49.47 28.68 7.24
C LEU A 77 -48.59 27.63 6.58
N CYS A 78 -47.47 28.08 6.00
CA CYS A 78 -46.41 27.19 5.55
C CYS A 78 -45.68 26.60 6.78
N ASP A 79 -45.81 25.30 6.99
CA ASP A 79 -45.16 24.53 8.07
C ASP A 79 -44.49 23.26 7.49
N PRO A 80 -43.41 23.43 6.70
CA PRO A 80 -42.72 22.30 6.08
C PRO A 80 -42.03 21.45 7.14
N SER A 81 -42.37 20.17 7.21
CA SER A 81 -41.74 19.20 8.10
C SER A 81 -41.11 18.04 7.32
N LEU A 82 -40.22 17.29 7.98
CA LEU A 82 -39.59 16.11 7.37
C LEU A 82 -40.61 14.99 7.07
N VAL A 83 -41.75 14.94 7.78
CA VAL A 83 -42.76 13.89 7.55
C VAL A 83 -43.63 14.14 6.32
N ASP A 84 -43.59 15.36 5.79
CA ASP A 84 -44.36 15.75 4.60
C ASP A 84 -43.64 15.33 3.31
N CYS A 85 -42.36 14.97 3.42
CA CYS A 85 -41.56 14.46 2.32
C CYS A 85 -41.40 12.94 2.37
N PRO A 86 -41.25 12.27 1.20
CA PRO A 86 -40.81 10.89 1.17
C PRO A 86 -39.50 10.71 1.94
N LEU A 87 -39.31 9.53 2.53
CA LEU A 87 -38.05 9.16 3.17
C LEU A 87 -36.87 9.43 2.22
N GLY A 88 -35.74 9.90 2.79
CA GLY A 88 -34.57 10.32 2.01
C GLY A 88 -34.67 11.69 1.32
N SER A 89 -35.71 12.49 1.60
CA SER A 89 -35.86 13.85 1.05
C SER A 89 -36.04 14.90 2.14
N ILE A 90 -35.62 16.14 1.86
CA ILE A 90 -35.88 17.30 2.71
C ILE A 90 -36.84 18.27 2.02
N PRO A 91 -37.68 18.99 2.79
CA PRO A 91 -38.51 20.04 2.24
C PRO A 91 -37.66 21.26 1.85
N ILE A 92 -37.88 21.77 0.63
CA ILE A 92 -37.35 23.04 0.12
C ILE A 92 -38.50 24.03 0.05
N PHE A 93 -38.39 25.10 0.83
CA PHE A 93 -39.47 26.06 1.09
C PHE A 93 -39.19 27.47 0.53
N GLY A 94 -38.27 27.60 -0.43
CA GLY A 94 -37.98 28.87 -1.09
C GLY A 94 -37.34 28.71 -2.47
N GLY A 95 -37.64 29.63 -3.39
CA GLY A 95 -37.15 29.62 -4.78
C GLY A 95 -38.14 29.03 -5.78
N GLU A 96 -37.69 28.73 -7.01
CA GLU A 96 -38.51 28.07 -8.05
C GLU A 96 -38.52 26.53 -7.91
N ASP A 97 -37.58 25.96 -7.13
CA ASP A 97 -37.42 24.51 -6.91
C ASP A 97 -38.02 24.05 -5.56
N GLN A 98 -39.21 24.53 -5.23
CA GLN A 98 -39.90 24.15 -3.98
C GLN A 98 -40.47 22.73 -4.04
N GLY A 99 -40.63 22.11 -2.87
CA GLY A 99 -41.07 20.73 -2.73
C GLY A 99 -40.03 19.84 -2.05
N CYS A 100 -40.12 18.54 -2.24
CA CYS A 100 -39.20 17.58 -1.62
C CYS A 100 -37.99 17.33 -2.50
N ARG A 101 -36.79 17.59 -1.98
CA ARG A 101 -35.53 17.30 -2.67
C ARG A 101 -34.84 16.10 -2.05
N PRO A 102 -34.50 15.06 -2.84
CA PRO A 102 -33.67 13.97 -2.37
C PRO A 102 -32.34 14.48 -1.79
N VAL A 103 -31.93 13.89 -0.67
CA VAL A 103 -30.66 14.18 -0.01
C VAL A 103 -29.89 12.89 0.24
N GLY A 104 -28.57 13.00 0.41
CA GLY A 104 -27.70 11.84 0.54
C GLY A 104 -27.29 11.25 -0.82
N ILE A 105 -26.66 10.08 -0.79
CA ILE A 105 -26.16 9.37 -1.97
C ILE A 105 -27.36 8.91 -2.81
N GLN A 106 -27.36 9.27 -4.10
CA GLN A 106 -28.43 8.94 -5.04
C GLN A 106 -28.07 7.67 -5.83
N GLY A 107 -29.07 6.86 -6.20
CA GLY A 107 -28.87 5.64 -7.00
C GLY A 107 -28.18 4.51 -6.24
N CYS A 108 -28.33 4.52 -4.92
CA CYS A 108 -27.79 3.51 -4.01
C CYS A 108 -28.59 2.21 -4.11
N ASP A 109 -27.91 1.07 -4.06
CA ASP A 109 -28.52 -0.25 -4.05
C ASP A 109 -29.45 -0.38 -2.82
N ASP A 110 -30.59 -1.07 -2.99
CA ASP A 110 -31.61 -1.27 -1.95
C ASP A 110 -31.00 -1.81 -0.65
N VAL A 111 -29.90 -2.56 -0.76
CA VAL A 111 -29.19 -3.15 0.38
C VAL A 111 -28.57 -2.12 1.33
N PHE A 112 -28.27 -0.90 0.85
CA PHE A 112 -27.65 0.18 1.61
C PHE A 112 -28.65 1.27 2.03
N ILE A 113 -29.94 1.09 1.74
CA ILE A 113 -30.97 2.03 2.15
C ILE A 113 -31.37 1.70 3.59
N ASP A 114 -31.14 2.65 4.50
CA ASP A 114 -31.65 2.56 5.87
C ASP A 114 -33.20 2.57 5.83
N PRO A 115 -33.88 1.52 6.35
CA PRO A 115 -35.32 1.41 6.27
C PRO A 115 -36.06 2.44 7.13
N GLU A 116 -35.41 3.04 8.14
CA GLU A 116 -36.00 4.06 9.00
C GLU A 116 -35.94 5.45 8.36
N THR A 117 -34.81 5.79 7.73
CA THR A 117 -34.59 7.12 7.13
C THR A 117 -34.84 7.18 5.62
N GLY A 118 -34.85 6.03 4.95
CA GLY A 118 -34.85 5.88 3.49
C GLY A 118 -33.63 6.51 2.80
N MET A 119 -32.59 6.85 3.58
CA MET A 119 -31.34 7.39 3.06
C MET A 119 -30.38 6.24 2.77
N CYS A 120 -29.56 6.42 1.74
CA CYS A 120 -28.41 5.56 1.54
C CYS A 120 -27.43 5.77 2.69
N ASP A 121 -27.31 4.76 3.54
CA ASP A 121 -26.30 4.65 4.58
C ASP A 121 -25.52 3.35 4.37
N PRO A 122 -24.38 3.40 3.66
CA PRO A 122 -23.53 2.23 3.45
C PRO A 122 -23.03 1.60 4.76
N ALA A 123 -23.14 2.28 5.91
CA ALA A 123 -22.84 1.74 7.22
C ALA A 123 -23.98 0.85 7.79
N TYR A 124 -25.22 1.01 7.31
CA TYR A 124 -26.38 0.22 7.76
C TYR A 124 -26.24 -1.25 7.38
N LEU A 125 -25.58 -1.54 6.25
CA LEU A 125 -25.19 -2.89 5.88
C LEU A 125 -23.73 -3.11 6.27
N GLU A 126 -23.51 -3.78 7.40
CA GLU A 126 -22.17 -4.28 7.72
C GLU A 126 -21.78 -5.32 6.68
N CYS A 127 -20.96 -4.90 5.71
CA CYS A 127 -20.32 -5.82 4.80
C CYS A 127 -19.61 -6.92 5.60
N PRO A 128 -19.51 -8.15 5.05
CA PRO A 128 -18.79 -9.22 5.71
C PRO A 128 -17.40 -8.74 6.16
N PRO A 129 -16.86 -9.27 7.27
CA PRO A 129 -15.52 -8.92 7.71
C PRO A 129 -14.52 -8.97 6.55
N GLY A 130 -13.60 -7.99 6.51
CA GLY A 130 -12.62 -7.86 5.43
C GLY A 130 -13.13 -7.21 4.13
N GLN A 131 -14.40 -6.81 4.07
CA GLN A 131 -14.99 -6.17 2.90
C GLN A 131 -15.34 -4.70 3.13
N ILE A 132 -15.37 -3.91 2.05
CA ILE A 132 -15.82 -2.52 2.03
C ILE A 132 -17.13 -2.37 1.23
N PRO A 133 -17.99 -1.42 1.60
CA PRO A 133 -19.15 -1.08 0.80
C PRO A 133 -18.74 -0.27 -0.44
N ILE A 134 -19.23 -0.69 -1.59
CA ILE A 134 -19.18 0.03 -2.87
C ILE A 134 -20.61 0.50 -3.16
N PHE A 135 -20.83 1.81 -3.22
CA PHE A 135 -22.16 2.42 -3.33
C PHE A 135 -22.28 3.41 -4.51
N GLY A 136 -21.29 3.39 -5.41
CA GLY A 136 -21.29 4.16 -6.65
C GLY A 136 -21.11 3.24 -7.86
N GLY A 137 -21.73 3.62 -8.99
CA GLY A 137 -21.66 2.85 -10.25
C GLY A 137 -22.59 1.64 -10.31
N ASP A 138 -22.35 0.75 -11.27
CA ASP A 138 -23.17 -0.45 -11.52
C ASP A 138 -22.74 -1.66 -10.65
N ASP A 139 -21.55 -1.62 -10.06
CA ASP A 139 -20.94 -2.72 -9.29
C ASP A 139 -21.12 -2.53 -7.77
N GLN A 140 -22.28 -2.04 -7.34
CA GLN A 140 -22.57 -1.80 -5.92
C GLN A 140 -22.63 -3.11 -5.12
N GLY A 141 -22.29 -3.02 -3.84
CA GLY A 141 -22.28 -4.16 -2.92
C GLY A 141 -21.02 -4.20 -2.06
N CYS A 142 -20.72 -5.36 -1.49
CA CYS A 142 -19.54 -5.55 -0.65
C CYS A 142 -18.38 -6.14 -1.46
N ARG A 143 -17.20 -5.54 -1.32
CA ARG A 143 -15.98 -5.94 -2.03
C ARG A 143 -14.88 -6.30 -1.05
N ALA A 144 -14.27 -7.47 -1.21
CA ALA A 144 -13.09 -7.85 -0.44
C ALA A 144 -11.88 -6.97 -0.80
N VAL A 145 -11.09 -6.63 0.22
CA VAL A 145 -9.89 -5.81 0.08
C VAL A 145 -8.72 -6.39 0.88
N GLY A 146 -7.51 -6.11 0.43
CA GLY A 146 -6.31 -6.79 0.91
C GLY A 146 -6.06 -8.04 0.07
N ILE A 147 -5.60 -9.12 0.70
CA ILE A 147 -5.25 -10.35 -0.03
C ILE A 147 -6.52 -11.16 -0.26
N VAL A 148 -7.06 -11.10 -1.48
CA VAL A 148 -8.37 -11.70 -1.84
C VAL A 148 -8.33 -13.23 -1.99
N ASP A 149 -7.22 -13.78 -2.48
CA ASP A 149 -7.04 -15.23 -2.71
C ASP A 149 -6.34 -15.90 -1.52
N CYS A 150 -6.72 -15.55 -0.30
CA CYS A 150 -6.08 -16.06 0.90
C CYS A 150 -6.24 -17.59 1.04
N HIS A 151 -5.17 -18.26 1.41
CA HIS A 151 -5.22 -19.67 1.77
C HIS A 151 -6.10 -19.88 3.02
N PRO A 152 -6.99 -20.90 3.06
CA PRO A 152 -7.91 -21.10 4.18
C PRO A 152 -7.25 -21.19 5.56
N ASP A 153 -6.03 -21.74 5.62
CA ASP A 153 -5.28 -21.87 6.88
C ASP A 153 -4.84 -20.51 7.46
N PHE A 154 -4.82 -19.46 6.65
CA PHE A 154 -4.41 -18.10 7.06
C PHE A 154 -5.59 -17.12 7.07
N PHE A 155 -6.78 -17.57 6.69
CA PHE A 155 -7.96 -16.72 6.65
C PHE A 155 -8.63 -16.69 8.03
N ASP A 156 -8.68 -15.50 8.62
CA ASP A 156 -9.47 -15.25 9.82
C ASP A 156 -10.91 -14.87 9.41
N ALA A 157 -11.86 -15.78 9.69
CA ALA A 157 -13.26 -15.57 9.36
C ALA A 157 -13.96 -14.51 10.22
N GLU A 158 -13.44 -14.21 11.42
CA GLU A 158 -14.01 -13.18 12.30
C GLU A 158 -13.64 -11.78 11.82
N THR A 159 -12.41 -11.59 11.35
CA THR A 159 -11.91 -10.27 10.91
C THR A 159 -11.89 -10.10 9.39
N GLY A 160 -12.04 -11.20 8.64
CA GLY A 160 -11.91 -11.28 7.18
C GLY A 160 -10.50 -10.95 6.69
N ARG A 161 -9.49 -11.17 7.53
CA ARG A 161 -8.09 -10.86 7.24
C ARG A 161 -7.35 -12.10 6.76
N CYS A 162 -6.41 -11.90 5.84
CA CYS A 162 -5.43 -12.92 5.48
C CYS A 162 -4.18 -12.74 6.34
N ASP A 163 -4.12 -13.44 7.47
CA ASP A 163 -3.15 -13.21 8.54
C ASP A 163 -2.21 -14.40 8.79
N PRO A 164 -1.27 -14.70 7.87
CA PRO A 164 -0.26 -15.70 8.13
C PRO A 164 0.58 -15.29 9.35
N GLN A 165 0.70 -16.18 10.34
CA GLN A 165 1.61 -15.99 11.48
C GLN A 165 2.94 -16.70 11.23
N GLU A 166 4.00 -16.25 11.89
CA GLU A 166 5.33 -16.84 11.73
C GLU A 166 5.38 -18.31 12.16
N ASP A 167 4.63 -18.65 13.21
CA ASP A 167 4.53 -19.99 13.79
C ASP A 167 3.44 -20.87 13.14
N SER A 168 2.75 -20.35 12.12
CA SER A 168 1.72 -21.10 11.39
C SER A 168 2.31 -22.26 10.57
N CYS A 169 3.60 -22.19 10.24
CA CYS A 169 4.26 -23.18 9.39
C CYS A 169 5.38 -23.95 10.11
N PRO A 170 5.61 -25.23 9.74
CA PRO A 170 6.75 -25.99 10.23
C PRO A 170 8.09 -25.32 9.91
N GLU A 171 9.12 -25.64 10.69
CA GLU A 171 10.49 -25.20 10.43
C GLU A 171 10.93 -25.58 9.00
N GLY A 172 11.58 -24.64 8.30
CA GLY A 172 11.99 -24.82 6.89
C GLY A 172 10.87 -24.57 5.87
N SER A 173 9.67 -24.17 6.30
CA SER A 173 8.57 -23.74 5.43
C SER A 173 8.27 -22.25 5.59
N MET A 174 7.73 -21.65 4.53
CA MET A 174 7.29 -20.27 4.49
C MET A 174 5.76 -20.20 4.48
N ALA A 175 5.19 -19.29 5.26
CA ALA A 175 3.78 -18.94 5.14
C ALA A 175 3.60 -17.99 3.95
N ILE A 176 3.04 -18.50 2.86
CA ILE A 176 2.75 -17.72 1.66
C ILE A 176 1.24 -17.43 1.62
N PRO A 177 0.79 -16.16 1.63
CA PRO A 177 -0.61 -15.80 1.86
C PRO A 177 -1.63 -16.59 1.04
N THR A 178 -1.33 -16.81 -0.24
CA THR A 178 -2.24 -17.48 -1.19
C THR A 178 -2.00 -18.98 -1.35
N GLN A 179 -0.92 -19.53 -0.77
CA GLN A 179 -0.50 -20.93 -0.98
C GLN A 179 -0.42 -21.77 0.30
N GLY A 180 -0.53 -21.16 1.49
CA GLY A 180 -0.34 -21.88 2.75
C GLY A 180 1.14 -22.04 3.07
N CYS A 181 1.49 -23.15 3.73
CA CYS A 181 2.87 -23.47 4.08
C CYS A 181 3.62 -24.09 2.89
N VAL A 182 4.61 -23.36 2.36
CA VAL A 182 5.45 -23.80 1.25
C VAL A 182 6.83 -24.19 1.76
N SER A 183 7.21 -25.46 1.58
CA SER A 183 8.54 -25.98 1.94
C SER A 183 9.62 -25.45 0.99
N LEU A 184 10.77 -25.07 1.55
CA LEU A 184 11.99 -24.80 0.76
C LEU A 184 12.76 -26.07 0.39
N ASP A 185 12.40 -27.22 0.95
CA ASP A 185 12.96 -28.50 0.53
C ASP A 185 12.17 -29.07 -0.66
N PRO A 186 12.82 -29.85 -1.55
CA PRO A 186 12.18 -30.42 -2.73
C PRO A 186 10.93 -31.25 -2.42
N PRO A 187 9.97 -31.36 -3.36
CA PRO A 187 8.86 -32.29 -3.25
C PRO A 187 9.36 -33.73 -3.02
N GLY A 188 8.90 -34.37 -1.94
CA GLY A 188 9.40 -35.69 -1.52
C GLY A 188 10.56 -35.64 -0.51
N GLY A 189 10.94 -34.45 -0.06
CA GLY A 189 12.01 -34.22 0.92
C GLY A 189 13.41 -34.40 0.34
N CYS A 190 14.40 -34.43 1.23
CA CYS A 190 15.83 -34.43 0.87
C CYS A 190 16.40 -35.76 0.40
N GLY A 191 15.60 -36.84 0.41
CA GLY A 191 16.02 -38.19 0.05
C GLY A 191 17.12 -38.76 0.95
N GLU A 192 17.54 -40.00 0.64
CA GLU A 192 18.59 -40.73 1.35
C GLU A 192 19.93 -40.70 0.58
N GLY A 193 21.03 -41.11 1.23
CA GLY A 193 22.36 -41.18 0.60
C GLY A 193 23.09 -39.83 0.51
N THR A 194 24.11 -39.69 -0.35
CA THR A 194 24.89 -38.44 -0.49
C THR A 194 24.13 -37.37 -1.29
N TRP A 195 23.47 -37.80 -2.36
CA TRP A 195 22.83 -36.93 -3.37
C TRP A 195 21.32 -36.78 -3.19
N GLY A 196 20.72 -37.48 -2.22
CA GLY A 196 19.29 -37.40 -1.97
C GLY A 196 18.44 -37.90 -3.14
N ASN A 197 17.38 -37.15 -3.44
CA ASN A 197 16.45 -37.44 -4.53
C ASN A 197 16.90 -36.88 -5.89
N ILE A 198 18.11 -36.32 -6.01
CA ILE A 198 18.58 -35.75 -7.27
C ILE A 198 18.81 -36.86 -8.29
N GLU A 199 18.04 -36.83 -9.39
CA GLU A 199 18.27 -37.70 -10.55
C GLU A 199 19.56 -37.29 -11.28
N GLU A 200 20.38 -38.29 -11.64
CA GLU A 200 21.62 -38.05 -12.40
C GLU A 200 21.28 -37.73 -13.85
N LEU A 201 21.85 -36.63 -14.35
CA LEU A 201 21.76 -36.27 -15.75
C LEU A 201 23.13 -36.41 -16.43
N PRO A 202 23.17 -36.78 -17.73
CA PRO A 202 24.42 -36.81 -18.48
C PRO A 202 25.12 -35.45 -18.44
N GLY A 203 26.37 -35.43 -17.98
CA GLY A 203 27.19 -34.22 -17.91
C GLY A 203 27.12 -33.48 -16.57
N ASP A 204 26.38 -34.00 -15.59
CA ASP A 204 26.46 -33.51 -14.21
C ASP A 204 27.88 -33.57 -13.68
N VAL A 205 28.28 -32.51 -12.98
CA VAL A 205 29.53 -32.45 -12.23
C VAL A 205 29.19 -32.42 -10.75
N HIS A 206 29.68 -33.39 -10.00
CA HIS A 206 29.34 -33.59 -8.61
C HIS A 206 30.38 -32.96 -7.69
N LEU A 207 29.90 -32.24 -6.68
CA LEU A 207 30.70 -31.59 -5.65
C LEU A 207 30.27 -32.11 -4.27
N ASP A 208 31.24 -32.62 -3.51
CA ASP A 208 31.04 -33.07 -2.13
C ASP A 208 32.26 -32.67 -1.31
N VAL A 209 32.08 -31.70 -0.41
CA VAL A 209 33.15 -31.22 0.49
C VAL A 209 33.64 -32.30 1.46
N ASN A 210 32.83 -33.32 1.73
CA ASN A 210 33.14 -34.41 2.64
C ASN A 210 33.84 -35.60 1.96
N TYR A 211 34.05 -35.53 0.64
CA TYR A 211 34.76 -36.58 -0.07
C TYR A 211 36.23 -36.65 0.36
N THR A 212 36.66 -37.84 0.79
CA THR A 212 38.00 -38.07 1.36
C THR A 212 38.97 -38.75 0.39
N GLY A 213 38.51 -39.13 -0.80
CA GLY A 213 39.37 -39.69 -1.84
C GLY A 213 40.28 -38.63 -2.46
N ASP A 214 41.45 -39.06 -2.92
CA ASP A 214 42.43 -38.22 -3.63
C ASP A 214 42.34 -38.37 -5.15
N ASP A 215 41.35 -39.12 -5.64
CA ASP A 215 41.16 -39.49 -7.05
C ASP A 215 39.89 -38.89 -7.66
N SER A 216 39.46 -37.70 -7.19
CA SER A 216 38.32 -36.96 -7.73
C SER A 216 38.36 -36.82 -9.26
N ASP A 217 37.26 -37.14 -9.92
CA ASP A 217 37.04 -36.92 -11.35
C ASP A 217 35.75 -36.14 -11.67
N GLY A 218 34.93 -35.85 -10.66
CA GLY A 218 33.66 -35.13 -10.78
C GLY A 218 32.43 -36.00 -11.00
N SER A 219 32.59 -37.33 -11.04
CA SER A 219 31.50 -38.30 -11.01
C SER A 219 30.83 -38.37 -9.62
N ARG A 220 29.70 -39.08 -9.53
CA ARG A 220 29.01 -39.34 -8.25
C ARG A 220 29.87 -40.12 -7.26
N GLU A 221 30.69 -41.03 -7.75
CA GLU A 221 31.55 -41.89 -6.93
C GLU A 221 32.84 -41.18 -6.51
N LYS A 222 33.30 -40.22 -7.33
CA LYS A 222 34.54 -39.46 -7.10
C LYS A 222 34.33 -37.96 -7.32
N PRO A 223 33.45 -37.32 -6.53
CA PRO A 223 33.10 -35.92 -6.70
C PRO A 223 34.31 -35.01 -6.45
N TRP A 224 34.25 -33.79 -6.98
CA TRP A 224 35.21 -32.76 -6.62
C TRP A 224 34.96 -32.29 -5.18
N THR A 225 36.01 -31.84 -4.50
CA THR A 225 35.91 -31.21 -3.17
C THR A 225 35.97 -29.69 -3.23
N LEU A 226 36.48 -29.12 -4.33
CA LEU A 226 36.60 -27.68 -4.55
C LEU A 226 35.73 -27.23 -5.73
N TYR A 227 34.99 -26.14 -5.52
CA TYR A 227 34.15 -25.53 -6.55
C TYR A 227 34.95 -25.15 -7.80
N ALA A 228 36.19 -24.66 -7.61
CA ALA A 228 37.07 -24.26 -8.71
C ALA A 228 37.33 -25.39 -9.74
N TYR A 229 37.39 -26.66 -9.29
CA TYR A 229 37.49 -27.79 -10.21
C TYR A 229 36.17 -28.07 -10.91
N ALA A 230 35.06 -28.05 -10.17
CA ALA A 230 33.74 -28.29 -10.72
C ALA A 230 33.37 -27.28 -11.82
N ILE A 231 33.51 -25.97 -11.56
CA ILE A 231 33.26 -24.91 -12.55
C ILE A 231 34.23 -24.97 -13.74
N GLY A 232 35.45 -25.48 -13.53
CA GLY A 232 36.44 -25.68 -14.58
C GLY A 232 36.05 -26.81 -15.55
N LYS A 233 35.34 -27.83 -15.08
CA LYS A 233 35.00 -29.05 -15.84
C LYS A 233 33.59 -29.07 -16.39
N VAL A 234 32.64 -28.41 -15.73
CA VAL A 234 31.26 -28.31 -16.20
C VAL A 234 31.22 -27.63 -17.57
N GLN A 235 30.43 -28.21 -18.48
CA GLN A 235 30.20 -27.63 -19.80
C GLN A 235 29.21 -26.46 -19.69
N PRO A 236 29.25 -25.49 -20.62
CA PRO A 236 28.17 -24.50 -20.73
C PRO A 236 26.82 -25.20 -20.89
N GLY A 237 25.83 -24.76 -20.12
CA GLY A 237 24.51 -25.39 -19.99
C GLY A 237 24.47 -26.61 -19.06
N GLY A 238 25.61 -27.03 -18.51
CA GLY A 238 25.71 -28.16 -17.58
C GLY A 238 25.29 -27.81 -16.15
N ARG A 239 25.29 -28.81 -15.28
CA ARG A 239 24.86 -28.69 -13.87
C ARG A 239 25.97 -29.10 -12.91
N ILE A 240 26.15 -28.30 -11.87
CA ILE A 240 26.95 -28.65 -10.69
C ILE A 240 25.99 -29.09 -9.59
N VAL A 241 26.17 -30.31 -9.11
CA VAL A 241 25.33 -30.93 -8.08
C VAL A 241 26.08 -30.93 -6.76
N PHE A 242 25.50 -30.35 -5.71
CA PHE A 242 26.10 -30.22 -4.38
C PHE A 242 25.53 -31.28 -3.43
N ALA A 243 26.42 -32.08 -2.83
CA ALA A 243 26.08 -32.93 -1.70
C ALA A 243 25.80 -32.08 -0.45
N ALA A 244 25.18 -32.70 0.55
CA ALA A 244 25.01 -32.07 1.87
C ALA A 244 26.36 -31.63 2.45
N GLY A 245 26.43 -30.40 2.92
CA GLY A 245 27.67 -29.81 3.44
C GLY A 245 27.66 -28.29 3.50
N ASP A 246 28.69 -27.76 4.16
CA ASP A 246 29.00 -26.34 4.20
C ASP A 246 30.21 -26.06 3.30
N TYR A 247 30.01 -25.20 2.31
CA TYR A 247 30.98 -24.88 1.27
C TYR A 247 31.60 -23.51 1.58
N ASP A 248 32.79 -23.54 2.16
CA ASP A 248 33.55 -22.37 2.64
C ASP A 248 34.29 -21.60 1.53
N GLN A 249 33.98 -21.87 0.25
CA GLN A 249 34.55 -21.20 -0.91
C GLN A 249 33.57 -20.21 -1.53
N GLY A 250 34.01 -18.96 -1.69
CA GLY A 250 33.25 -17.97 -2.47
C GLY A 250 33.19 -18.35 -3.94
N MET A 251 32.02 -18.21 -4.56
CA MET A 251 31.76 -18.73 -5.90
C MET A 251 31.75 -17.60 -6.95
N LEU A 252 32.50 -17.80 -8.03
CA LEU A 252 32.36 -17.04 -9.27
C LEU A 252 31.63 -17.89 -10.29
N VAL A 253 30.51 -17.40 -10.80
CA VAL A 253 29.80 -18.01 -11.93
C VAL A 253 29.88 -17.06 -13.12
N SER A 254 30.70 -17.43 -14.09
CA SER A 254 30.90 -16.67 -15.34
C SER A 254 30.65 -17.56 -16.57
N LYS A 255 29.83 -18.60 -16.40
CA LYS A 255 29.38 -19.53 -17.44
C LYS A 255 27.91 -19.82 -17.19
N SER A 256 27.12 -20.01 -18.25
CA SER A 256 25.72 -20.42 -18.08
C SER A 256 25.68 -21.86 -17.58
N ILE A 257 25.19 -22.08 -16.36
CA ILE A 257 25.13 -23.40 -15.69
C ILE A 257 24.00 -23.43 -14.65
N SER A 258 23.71 -24.62 -14.12
CA SER A 258 22.85 -24.77 -12.95
C SER A 258 23.65 -25.17 -11.71
N LEU A 259 23.39 -24.52 -10.57
CA LEU A 259 23.86 -24.91 -9.24
C LEU A 259 22.67 -25.55 -8.51
N VAL A 260 22.76 -26.86 -8.24
CA VAL A 260 21.66 -27.62 -7.63
C VAL A 260 22.14 -28.28 -6.35
N GLY A 261 21.63 -27.82 -5.22
CA GLY A 261 21.86 -28.46 -3.94
C GLY A 261 20.93 -29.65 -3.73
N ARG A 262 21.29 -30.50 -2.78
CA ARG A 262 20.42 -31.58 -2.30
C ARG A 262 19.14 -31.05 -1.67
N CYS A 263 19.28 -30.05 -0.82
CA CYS A 263 18.22 -29.41 -0.06
C CYS A 263 18.72 -28.08 0.48
N SER A 264 17.83 -27.09 0.55
CA SER A 264 18.14 -25.80 1.17
C SER A 264 18.52 -25.97 2.64
N SER A 265 17.93 -26.95 3.33
CA SER A 265 18.26 -27.32 4.72
C SER A 265 19.61 -28.03 4.90
N MET A 266 20.22 -28.58 3.84
CA MET A 266 21.41 -29.44 3.92
C MET A 266 22.65 -28.90 3.19
N VAL A 267 22.48 -27.97 2.25
CA VAL A 267 23.56 -27.38 1.47
C VAL A 267 23.66 -25.91 1.83
N THR A 268 24.80 -25.50 2.39
CA THR A 268 25.08 -24.08 2.66
C THR A 268 26.35 -23.67 1.92
N ILE A 269 26.27 -22.58 1.15
CA ILE A 269 27.43 -21.90 0.59
C ILE A 269 27.74 -20.73 1.51
N SER A 270 28.92 -20.74 2.13
CA SER A 270 29.30 -19.74 3.14
C SER A 270 30.61 -19.03 2.89
N GLY A 271 31.43 -19.56 1.99
CA GLY A 271 32.66 -18.92 1.60
C GLY A 271 32.46 -17.56 0.97
N VAL A 272 33.37 -16.65 1.24
CA VAL A 272 33.33 -15.29 0.71
C VAL A 272 34.54 -15.04 -0.15
N ARG A 273 34.31 -14.32 -1.24
CA ARG A 273 35.35 -13.78 -2.10
C ARG A 273 35.17 -12.28 -2.27
N GLN A 274 36.21 -11.61 -2.74
CA GLN A 274 36.08 -10.22 -3.20
C GLN A 274 35.50 -10.23 -4.62
N GLY A 275 34.26 -9.76 -4.74
CA GLY A 275 33.57 -9.49 -6.00
C GLY A 275 33.74 -8.03 -6.42
N ASP A 276 33.13 -7.67 -7.56
CA ASP A 276 33.31 -6.35 -8.16
C ASP A 276 32.66 -5.22 -7.33
N HIS A 277 31.68 -5.55 -6.48
CA HIS A 277 30.97 -4.60 -5.61
C HIS A 277 31.34 -4.75 -4.11
N GLY A 278 32.24 -5.68 -3.77
CA GLY A 278 32.64 -5.94 -2.38
C GLY A 278 32.67 -7.43 -2.04
N PRO A 279 32.71 -7.79 -0.74
CA PRO A 279 32.65 -9.17 -0.31
C PRO A 279 31.34 -9.84 -0.77
N THR A 280 31.44 -11.02 -1.37
CA THR A 280 30.31 -11.74 -1.96
C THR A 280 30.44 -13.24 -1.76
N VAL A 281 29.34 -13.93 -1.42
CA VAL A 281 29.28 -15.39 -1.33
C VAL A 281 29.16 -16.02 -2.72
N VAL A 282 28.14 -15.63 -3.50
CA VAL A 282 27.96 -16.06 -4.89
C VAL A 282 27.92 -14.84 -5.81
N GLU A 283 28.90 -14.72 -6.71
CA GLU A 283 28.93 -13.67 -7.74
C GLU A 283 28.63 -14.28 -9.11
N VAL A 284 27.58 -13.78 -9.77
CA VAL A 284 27.22 -14.12 -11.13
C VAL A 284 27.47 -12.91 -12.01
N LYS A 285 28.30 -13.05 -13.05
CA LYS A 285 28.63 -11.93 -13.92
C LYS A 285 28.88 -12.29 -15.37
N GLY A 286 28.63 -11.28 -16.22
CA GLY A 286 28.69 -11.37 -17.67
C GLY A 286 27.37 -11.86 -18.26
N ASP A 287 27.27 -11.88 -19.59
CA ASP A 287 26.09 -12.32 -20.32
C ASP A 287 25.92 -13.85 -20.25
N VAL A 288 25.51 -14.33 -19.07
CA VAL A 288 25.33 -15.74 -18.72
C VAL A 288 23.98 -15.97 -18.05
N GLU A 289 23.48 -17.20 -18.14
CA GLU A 289 22.22 -17.61 -17.52
C GLU A 289 22.49 -18.69 -16.46
N VAL A 290 22.16 -18.40 -15.20
CA VAL A 290 22.48 -19.26 -14.06
C VAL A 290 21.23 -19.64 -13.28
N ALA A 291 20.96 -20.94 -13.18
CA ALA A 291 19.91 -21.45 -12.30
C ALA A 291 20.51 -21.84 -10.94
N ILE A 292 19.89 -21.42 -9.85
CA ILE A 292 20.27 -21.76 -8.48
C ILE A 292 19.06 -22.41 -7.82
N SER A 293 19.22 -23.62 -7.29
CA SER A 293 18.14 -24.27 -6.56
C SER A 293 18.59 -25.12 -5.40
N ASP A 294 17.68 -25.29 -4.44
CA ASP A 294 17.75 -26.30 -3.39
C ASP A 294 18.99 -26.15 -2.49
N LEU A 295 19.36 -24.90 -2.17
CA LEU A 295 20.52 -24.57 -1.36
C LEU A 295 20.33 -23.29 -0.55
N THR A 296 21.20 -23.11 0.44
CA THR A 296 21.31 -21.90 1.25
C THR A 296 22.57 -21.13 0.91
N ILE A 297 22.48 -19.81 0.85
CA ILE A 297 23.62 -18.88 0.71
C ILE A 297 23.71 -18.07 2.01
N SER A 298 24.84 -18.14 2.72
CA SER A 298 24.97 -17.48 4.02
C SER A 298 26.40 -17.09 4.32
N GLY A 299 26.69 -15.80 4.45
CA GLY A 299 28.05 -15.34 4.73
C GLY A 299 28.16 -13.82 4.68
N PRO A 300 29.28 -13.25 5.18
CA PRO A 300 29.45 -11.81 5.22
C PRO A 300 29.49 -11.18 3.82
N GLY A 301 29.00 -9.95 3.70
CA GLY A 301 28.86 -9.23 2.43
C GLY A 301 27.55 -9.51 1.71
N TYR A 302 27.58 -9.50 0.37
CA TYR A 302 26.46 -9.87 -0.48
C TYR A 302 26.26 -11.38 -0.49
N GLY A 303 25.02 -11.85 -0.32
CA GLY A 303 24.69 -13.27 -0.53
C GLY A 303 24.86 -13.65 -2.00
N LEU A 304 23.98 -13.11 -2.84
CA LEU A 304 24.04 -13.25 -4.28
C LEU A 304 24.21 -11.89 -4.94
N SER A 305 25.28 -11.71 -5.72
CA SER A 305 25.52 -10.52 -6.54
C SER A 305 25.39 -10.89 -8.01
N VAL A 306 24.45 -10.28 -8.73
CA VAL A 306 24.20 -10.51 -10.17
C VAL A 306 24.41 -9.20 -10.92
N HIS A 307 25.30 -9.18 -11.91
CA HIS A 307 25.63 -7.94 -12.64
C HIS A 307 26.21 -8.21 -14.04
N MET A 308 26.50 -7.13 -14.77
CA MET A 308 27.10 -7.16 -16.11
C MET A 308 26.28 -7.97 -17.14
N GLY A 309 24.95 -7.82 -17.12
CA GLY A 309 24.04 -8.47 -18.07
C GLY A 309 23.69 -9.92 -17.73
N ALA A 310 24.12 -10.41 -16.56
CA ALA A 310 23.80 -11.76 -16.11
C ALA A 310 22.31 -11.93 -15.83
N LYS A 311 21.82 -13.16 -16.04
CA LYS A 311 20.47 -13.58 -15.66
C LYS A 311 20.56 -14.71 -14.66
N SER A 312 19.84 -14.61 -13.55
CA SER A 312 19.76 -15.68 -12.57
C SER A 312 18.31 -16.09 -12.29
N SER A 313 18.04 -17.40 -12.33
CA SER A 313 16.79 -17.98 -11.83
C SER A 313 17.05 -18.68 -10.51
N ILE A 314 16.22 -18.39 -9.51
CA ILE A 314 16.38 -18.92 -8.14
C ILE A 314 15.09 -19.65 -7.76
N SER A 315 15.23 -20.87 -7.26
CA SER A 315 14.08 -21.64 -6.76
C SER A 315 14.43 -22.43 -5.50
N ARG A 316 13.53 -22.44 -4.50
CA ARG A 316 13.71 -23.23 -3.27
C ARG A 316 15.06 -22.97 -2.61
N ALA A 317 15.34 -21.70 -2.36
CA ALA A 317 16.62 -21.26 -1.82
C ALA A 317 16.42 -20.33 -0.63
N SER A 318 17.40 -20.32 0.27
CA SER A 318 17.44 -19.33 1.36
C SER A 318 18.71 -18.49 1.30
N LEU A 319 18.59 -17.19 1.55
CA LEU A 319 19.70 -16.28 1.75
C LEU A 319 19.58 -15.74 3.16
N LYS A 320 20.54 -16.09 4.01
CA LYS A 320 20.45 -15.77 5.44
C LYS A 320 21.72 -15.19 6.00
N LYS A 321 21.61 -14.22 6.91
CA LYS A 321 22.77 -13.66 7.63
C LYS A 321 23.81 -13.01 6.73
N ASN A 322 23.37 -12.44 5.60
CA ASN A 322 24.22 -11.67 4.70
C ASN A 322 24.33 -10.21 5.17
N GLN A 323 25.50 -9.59 5.06
CA GLN A 323 25.79 -8.30 5.72
C GLN A 323 25.51 -7.06 4.87
N THR A 324 25.54 -7.17 3.53
CA THR A 324 25.30 -5.99 2.67
C THR A 324 23.91 -6.07 2.06
N ALA A 325 23.66 -7.12 1.29
CA ALA A 325 22.33 -7.49 0.84
C ALA A 325 22.23 -9.02 0.74
N GLY A 326 21.02 -9.56 0.90
CA GLY A 326 20.73 -10.95 0.50
C GLY A 326 20.97 -11.11 -0.99
N ILE A 327 20.20 -10.39 -1.81
CA ILE A 327 20.35 -10.34 -3.27
C ILE A 327 20.69 -8.91 -3.70
N PHE A 328 21.72 -8.75 -4.52
CA PHE A 328 22.11 -7.49 -5.15
C PHE A 328 22.14 -7.67 -6.67
N THR A 329 21.27 -6.95 -7.37
CA THR A 329 21.15 -7.00 -8.83
C THR A 329 21.45 -5.62 -9.40
N HIS A 330 22.49 -5.52 -10.25
CA HIS A 330 22.97 -4.21 -10.68
C HIS A 330 23.30 -4.16 -12.17
N GLY A 331 22.82 -3.10 -12.82
CA GLY A 331 23.18 -2.73 -14.19
C GLY A 331 22.16 -3.19 -15.23
N PHE A 332 22.09 -2.45 -16.33
CA PHE A 332 21.22 -2.74 -17.48
C PHE A 332 21.33 -4.18 -17.98
N SER A 333 20.19 -4.72 -18.43
CA SER A 333 20.06 -6.09 -18.95
C SER A 333 20.39 -7.20 -17.94
N THR A 334 20.59 -6.87 -16.67
CA THR A 334 20.76 -7.84 -15.59
C THR A 334 19.40 -8.20 -15.01
N MET A 335 19.14 -9.49 -14.82
CA MET A 335 17.83 -9.98 -14.39
C MET A 335 17.94 -11.04 -13.30
N VAL A 336 17.09 -10.95 -12.28
CA VAL A 336 16.86 -12.03 -11.32
C VAL A 336 15.39 -12.41 -11.32
N THR A 337 15.10 -13.69 -11.46
CA THR A 337 13.77 -14.27 -11.26
C THR A 337 13.83 -15.25 -10.11
N ALA A 338 13.09 -15.01 -9.04
CA ALA A 338 13.07 -15.84 -7.85
C ALA A 338 11.67 -16.37 -7.55
N SER A 339 11.62 -17.62 -7.12
CA SER A 339 10.40 -18.30 -6.66
C SER A 339 10.73 -19.17 -5.46
N ASP A 340 9.83 -19.30 -4.49
CA ASP A 340 10.09 -20.10 -3.29
C ASP A 340 11.43 -19.69 -2.63
N LEU A 341 11.59 -18.38 -2.39
CA LEU A 341 12.80 -17.77 -1.86
C LEU A 341 12.55 -17.28 -0.43
N TRP A 342 13.52 -17.53 0.47
CA TRP A 342 13.53 -16.89 1.78
C TRP A 342 14.79 -16.06 1.98
N VAL A 343 14.64 -14.73 2.03
CA VAL A 343 15.72 -13.82 2.43
C VAL A 343 15.50 -13.38 3.87
N SER A 344 16.44 -13.70 4.75
CA SER A 344 16.27 -13.43 6.17
C SER A 344 17.53 -13.02 6.93
N ASP A 345 17.32 -12.37 8.07
CA ASP A 345 18.36 -12.05 9.04
C ASP A 345 19.57 -11.34 8.42
N THR A 346 19.41 -10.54 7.38
CA THR A 346 20.53 -9.77 6.85
C THR A 346 21.06 -8.82 7.92
N GLN A 347 22.37 -8.66 8.01
CA GLN A 347 23.04 -8.02 9.15
C GLN A 347 23.56 -6.65 8.75
N LEU A 348 23.68 -5.74 9.72
CA LEU A 348 24.39 -4.48 9.48
C LEU A 348 25.90 -4.71 9.30
N ASN A 349 26.52 -3.84 8.52
CA ASN A 349 27.97 -3.80 8.39
C ASN A 349 28.66 -3.18 9.63
N ALA A 350 29.99 -3.09 9.62
CA ALA A 350 30.76 -2.54 10.74
C ALA A 350 30.45 -1.05 11.02
N GLU A 351 29.95 -0.30 10.05
CA GLU A 351 29.48 1.08 10.23
C GLU A 351 28.03 1.17 10.71
N GLY A 352 27.34 0.04 10.89
CA GLY A 352 25.94 0.01 11.32
C GLY A 352 24.94 0.32 10.20
N LEU A 353 25.33 0.12 8.94
CA LEU A 353 24.55 0.39 7.74
C LEU A 353 24.28 -0.88 6.92
N TYR A 354 23.38 -0.79 5.93
CA TYR A 354 22.99 -1.86 5.00
C TYR A 354 22.19 -3.01 5.64
N GLY A 355 22.49 -4.25 5.26
CA GLY A 355 21.68 -5.41 5.59
C GLY A 355 20.37 -5.46 4.81
N LEU A 356 20.37 -5.09 3.54
CA LEU A 356 19.18 -5.10 2.69
C LEU A 356 18.71 -6.55 2.41
N GLY A 357 17.41 -6.77 2.26
CA GLY A 357 16.92 -8.07 1.78
C GLY A 357 17.25 -8.27 0.30
N ILE A 358 16.55 -7.55 -0.58
CA ILE A 358 16.71 -7.59 -2.03
C ILE A 358 16.93 -6.18 -2.57
N GLU A 359 18.00 -5.98 -3.32
CA GLU A 359 18.35 -4.73 -3.98
C GLU A 359 18.41 -4.89 -5.50
N ALA A 360 17.72 -4.00 -6.21
CA ALA A 360 17.83 -3.79 -7.65
C ALA A 360 18.28 -2.35 -7.92
N ALA A 361 19.28 -2.17 -8.78
CA ALA A 361 19.84 -0.85 -9.06
C ALA A 361 20.29 -0.67 -10.52
N SER A 362 20.37 0.59 -10.96
CA SER A 362 21.00 0.99 -12.22
C SER A 362 20.50 0.27 -13.48
N GLY A 363 19.18 0.12 -13.62
CA GLY A 363 18.54 -0.48 -14.80
C GLY A 363 18.34 -2.00 -14.73
N ALA A 364 18.53 -2.60 -13.56
CA ALA A 364 18.31 -4.02 -13.32
C ALA A 364 16.82 -4.37 -13.17
N SER A 365 16.47 -5.64 -13.44
CA SER A 365 15.11 -6.15 -13.25
C SER A 365 15.08 -7.32 -12.27
N VAL A 366 14.20 -7.27 -11.29
CA VAL A 366 13.98 -8.37 -10.33
C VAL A 366 12.50 -8.76 -10.31
N SER A 367 12.22 -10.07 -10.39
CA SER A 367 10.88 -10.63 -10.20
C SER A 367 10.93 -11.67 -9.09
N VAL A 368 10.07 -11.53 -8.08
CA VAL A 368 10.03 -12.41 -6.91
C VAL A 368 8.60 -12.89 -6.69
N THR A 369 8.42 -14.20 -6.56
CA THR A 369 7.10 -14.82 -6.40
C THR A 369 7.09 -15.82 -5.25
N ARG A 370 5.98 -15.94 -4.51
CA ARG A 370 5.77 -16.97 -3.46
C ARG A 370 6.96 -17.06 -2.50
N SER A 371 7.34 -15.93 -1.92
CA SER A 371 8.62 -15.79 -1.21
C SER A 371 8.48 -14.94 0.06
N ARG A 372 9.45 -15.07 0.95
CA ARG A 372 9.50 -14.39 2.25
C ARG A 372 10.76 -13.53 2.36
N VAL A 373 10.61 -12.28 2.77
CA VAL A 373 11.70 -11.32 2.98
C VAL A 373 11.55 -10.72 4.38
N THR A 374 12.21 -11.31 5.37
CA THR A 374 11.94 -10.99 6.78
C THR A 374 13.17 -10.75 7.62
N ASP A 375 13.03 -10.03 8.74
CA ASP A 375 14.12 -9.83 9.71
C ASP A 375 15.38 -9.14 9.16
N ASN A 376 15.22 -8.44 8.03
CA ASN A 376 16.31 -7.74 7.35
C ASN A 376 16.53 -6.35 7.97
N HIS A 377 17.58 -5.65 7.56
CA HIS A 377 17.84 -4.27 7.98
C HIS A 377 17.77 -3.28 6.80
N THR A 378 17.71 -1.97 7.08
CA THR A 378 17.57 -0.89 6.08
C THR A 378 16.28 -0.96 5.24
N ALA A 379 16.12 -1.97 4.38
CA ALA A 379 14.94 -2.20 3.55
C ALA A 379 14.77 -3.70 3.27
N GLY A 380 13.53 -4.18 3.27
CA GLY A 380 13.21 -5.53 2.81
C GLY A 380 13.49 -5.67 1.32
N ILE A 381 12.88 -4.82 0.50
CA ILE A 381 13.10 -4.74 -0.95
C ILE A 381 13.38 -3.29 -1.33
N VAL A 382 14.41 -3.04 -2.13
CA VAL A 382 14.75 -1.71 -2.63
C VAL A 382 15.00 -1.70 -4.14
N ALA A 383 14.46 -0.69 -4.82
CA ALA A 383 14.65 -0.44 -6.25
C ALA A 383 15.18 1.00 -6.46
N LEU A 384 16.35 1.12 -7.08
CA LEU A 384 17.06 2.38 -7.26
C LEU A 384 17.34 2.68 -8.74
N ASP A 385 17.30 3.96 -9.09
CA ASP A 385 17.61 4.52 -10.41
C ASP A 385 16.57 4.26 -11.51
N SER A 386 16.52 5.20 -12.45
CA SER A 386 15.68 5.12 -13.65
C SER A 386 15.96 3.84 -14.47
N GLY A 387 14.86 3.16 -14.84
CA GLY A 387 14.90 1.94 -15.65
C GLY A 387 15.06 0.65 -14.82
N THR A 388 15.26 0.76 -13.51
CA THR A 388 15.19 -0.39 -12.60
C THR A 388 13.75 -0.79 -12.36
N THR A 389 13.47 -2.09 -12.38
CA THR A 389 12.13 -2.63 -12.16
C THR A 389 12.13 -3.74 -11.12
N VAL A 390 11.14 -3.74 -10.23
CA VAL A 390 10.88 -4.85 -9.30
C VAL A 390 9.42 -5.28 -9.40
N ALA A 391 9.19 -6.57 -9.63
CA ALA A 391 7.87 -7.19 -9.57
C ALA A 391 7.82 -8.17 -8.37
N ALA A 392 6.85 -7.98 -7.49
CA ALA A 392 6.67 -8.73 -6.26
C ALA A 392 5.25 -9.29 -6.21
N THR A 393 5.11 -10.62 -6.17
CA THR A 393 3.79 -11.28 -6.13
C THR A 393 3.78 -12.39 -5.08
N ASP A 394 2.69 -12.49 -4.31
CA ASP A 394 2.55 -13.49 -3.23
C ASP A 394 3.73 -13.45 -2.26
N LEU A 395 4.14 -12.26 -1.86
CA LEU A 395 5.24 -12.06 -0.92
C LEU A 395 4.75 -11.80 0.50
N TRP A 396 5.59 -12.17 1.46
CA TRP A 396 5.53 -11.60 2.80
C TRP A 396 6.83 -10.86 3.10
N VAL A 397 6.74 -9.54 3.17
CA VAL A 397 7.84 -8.64 3.58
C VAL A 397 7.57 -8.14 4.99
N SER A 398 8.38 -8.56 5.97
CA SER A 398 8.13 -8.16 7.36
C SER A 398 9.36 -7.92 8.21
N ASP A 399 9.14 -7.23 9.33
CA ASP A 399 10.13 -7.07 10.40
C ASP A 399 11.46 -6.50 9.91
N THR A 400 11.40 -5.60 8.91
CA THR A 400 12.59 -4.88 8.48
C THR A 400 13.00 -3.89 9.55
N LYS A 401 14.18 -4.14 10.13
CA LYS A 401 14.76 -3.41 11.24
C LYS A 401 15.45 -2.12 10.77
N PRO A 402 15.42 -1.05 11.59
CA PRO A 402 16.22 0.13 11.34
C PRO A 402 17.73 -0.17 11.36
N ASN A 403 18.51 0.80 10.87
CA ASN A 403 19.95 0.85 11.04
C ASN A 403 20.35 1.15 12.48
N ALA A 404 21.65 1.09 12.77
CA ALA A 404 22.16 1.30 14.12
C ALA A 404 21.84 2.70 14.69
N ASP A 405 21.64 3.69 13.80
CA ASP A 405 21.23 5.05 14.16
C ASP A 405 19.70 5.23 14.26
N GLY A 406 18.92 4.17 14.07
CA GLY A 406 17.46 4.18 14.12
C GLY A 406 16.79 4.70 12.85
N SER A 407 17.54 5.02 11.79
CA SER A 407 17.00 5.40 10.48
C SER A 407 16.69 4.18 9.61
N PHE A 408 15.91 4.38 8.55
CA PHE A 408 15.46 3.31 7.63
C PHE A 408 14.63 2.22 8.35
N GLY A 409 14.49 1.07 7.69
CA GLY A 409 13.63 -0.04 8.11
C GLY A 409 12.43 -0.25 7.19
N PHE A 410 12.50 0.21 5.95
CA PHE A 410 11.39 0.18 4.99
C PHE A 410 10.98 -1.25 4.64
N GLY A 411 9.69 -1.51 4.44
CA GLY A 411 9.26 -2.76 3.83
C GLY A 411 9.73 -2.83 2.38
N ILE A 412 9.18 -1.94 1.55
CA ILE A 412 9.51 -1.82 0.12
C ILE A 412 9.82 -0.35 -0.20
N ASP A 413 10.97 -0.07 -0.79
CA ASP A 413 11.43 1.27 -1.17
C ASP A 413 11.70 1.37 -2.68
N ALA A 414 11.01 2.28 -3.36
CA ALA A 414 11.29 2.67 -4.74
C ALA A 414 11.82 4.11 -4.78
N ASN A 415 12.94 4.32 -5.48
CA ASN A 415 13.61 5.61 -5.50
C ASN A 415 14.19 5.98 -6.87
N SER A 416 14.38 7.28 -7.09
CA SER A 416 15.22 7.83 -8.17
C SER A 416 14.84 7.39 -9.59
N GLY A 417 13.53 7.23 -9.85
CA GLY A 417 13.00 6.84 -11.17
C GLY A 417 12.74 5.34 -11.34
N ALA A 418 12.88 4.54 -10.28
CA ALA A 418 12.59 3.11 -10.32
C ALA A 418 11.07 2.84 -10.37
N SER A 419 10.71 1.66 -10.88
CA SER A 419 9.31 1.18 -10.91
C SER A 419 9.14 -0.10 -10.11
N VAL A 420 8.16 -0.13 -9.20
CA VAL A 420 7.85 -1.32 -8.40
C VAL A 420 6.38 -1.69 -8.56
N SER A 421 6.08 -2.97 -8.75
CA SER A 421 4.72 -3.52 -8.73
C SER A 421 4.60 -4.60 -7.68
N VAL A 422 3.62 -4.49 -6.78
CA VAL A 422 3.37 -5.43 -5.69
C VAL A 422 1.94 -5.94 -5.77
N SER A 423 1.74 -7.26 -5.76
CA SER A 423 0.41 -7.86 -5.83
C SER A 423 0.21 -9.07 -4.90
N GLY A 424 -1.00 -9.25 -4.37
CA GLY A 424 -1.35 -10.44 -3.56
C GLY A 424 -0.45 -10.67 -2.36
N SER A 425 0.11 -9.59 -1.79
CA SER A 425 1.24 -9.65 -0.86
C SER A 425 0.90 -9.06 0.50
N ARG A 426 1.68 -9.43 1.51
CA ARG A 426 1.67 -8.84 2.84
C ARG A 426 2.95 -8.04 3.06
N VAL A 427 2.79 -6.80 3.52
CA VAL A 427 3.89 -5.94 3.96
C VAL A 427 3.58 -5.52 5.39
N SER A 428 4.21 -6.15 6.38
CA SER A 428 3.83 -5.95 7.78
C SER A 428 5.00 -5.68 8.72
N ASP A 429 4.75 -4.99 9.82
CA ASP A 429 5.67 -4.93 10.98
C ASP A 429 7.05 -4.32 10.69
N ASN A 430 7.19 -3.62 9.56
CA ASN A 430 8.37 -2.88 9.14
C ASN A 430 8.44 -1.53 9.88
N HIS A 431 9.53 -0.80 9.74
CA HIS A 431 9.71 0.52 10.34
C HIS A 431 9.71 1.64 9.29
N VAL A 432 9.46 2.87 9.74
CA VAL A 432 9.43 4.09 8.89
C VAL A 432 8.28 4.09 7.87
N SER A 433 8.32 3.25 6.84
CA SER A 433 7.25 3.12 5.84
C SER A 433 7.09 1.67 5.40
N GLY A 434 5.86 1.19 5.29
CA GLY A 434 5.56 -0.12 4.71
C GLY A 434 5.96 -0.16 3.24
N ILE A 435 5.43 0.78 2.45
CA ILE A 435 5.79 0.98 1.05
C ILE A 435 6.10 2.46 0.81
N MET A 436 7.26 2.77 0.22
CA MET A 436 7.69 4.13 -0.09
C MET A 436 8.01 4.30 -1.58
N ALA A 437 7.57 5.42 -2.15
CA ALA A 437 7.98 5.91 -3.46
C ALA A 437 8.55 7.33 -3.33
N SER A 438 9.79 7.53 -3.77
CA SER A 438 10.48 8.82 -3.62
C SER A 438 11.18 9.25 -4.90
N ALA A 439 11.23 10.57 -5.11
CA ALA A 439 11.81 11.27 -6.25
C ALA A 439 11.02 11.17 -7.57
N SER A 440 11.22 12.17 -8.43
CA SER A 440 10.47 12.31 -9.68
C SER A 440 10.69 11.15 -10.63
N GLY A 441 9.61 10.66 -11.23
CA GLY A 441 9.65 9.56 -12.19
C GLY A 441 9.61 8.17 -11.54
N THR A 442 9.70 8.08 -10.22
CA THR A 442 9.48 6.84 -9.47
C THR A 442 8.00 6.48 -9.49
N THR A 443 7.68 5.21 -9.75
CA THR A 443 6.31 4.70 -9.77
C THR A 443 6.16 3.45 -8.92
N VAL A 444 5.08 3.39 -8.13
CA VAL A 444 4.72 2.17 -7.39
C VAL A 444 3.27 1.81 -7.66
N THR A 445 3.02 0.55 -8.03
CA THR A 445 1.67 -0.01 -8.20
C THR A 445 1.45 -1.09 -7.15
N VAL A 446 0.34 -1.01 -6.43
CA VAL A 446 -0.02 -1.91 -5.32
C VAL A 446 -1.43 -2.45 -5.58
N SER A 447 -1.61 -3.77 -5.66
CA SER A 447 -2.92 -4.39 -5.89
C SER A 447 -3.15 -5.60 -4.98
N ASP A 448 -4.28 -5.66 -4.29
CA ASP A 448 -4.63 -6.79 -3.42
C ASP A 448 -3.55 -7.06 -2.35
N VAL A 449 -3.01 -5.98 -1.77
CA VAL A 449 -1.95 -6.03 -0.76
C VAL A 449 -2.51 -5.64 0.59
N TRP A 450 -2.01 -6.29 1.65
CA TRP A 450 -2.21 -5.82 3.01
C TRP A 450 -0.93 -5.19 3.57
N VAL A 451 -0.96 -3.87 3.78
CA VAL A 451 0.10 -3.11 4.45
C VAL A 451 -0.31 -2.84 5.89
N SER A 452 0.46 -3.33 6.86
CA SER A 452 0.05 -3.20 8.27
C SER A 452 1.17 -3.10 9.30
N GLY A 453 0.82 -2.58 10.48
CA GLY A 453 1.72 -2.63 11.63
C GLY A 453 3.02 -1.86 11.43
N THR A 454 3.07 -0.88 10.51
CA THR A 454 4.32 -0.14 10.27
C THR A 454 4.67 0.70 11.50
N LYS A 455 5.83 0.41 12.08
CA LYS A 455 6.31 0.93 13.36
C LYS A 455 7.04 2.27 13.17
N LEU A 456 7.02 3.06 14.23
CA LEU A 456 7.85 4.26 14.34
C LEU A 456 9.35 3.90 14.28
N ASN A 457 10.16 4.85 13.82
CA ASN A 457 11.62 4.73 13.85
C ASN A 457 12.18 4.92 15.27
N GLY A 458 13.51 4.85 15.42
CA GLY A 458 14.18 5.00 16.73
C GLY A 458 13.97 6.37 17.41
N GLU A 459 13.53 7.39 16.66
CA GLU A 459 13.22 8.73 17.14
C GLU A 459 11.71 8.95 17.40
N GLY A 460 10.87 7.93 17.23
CA GLY A 460 9.41 8.04 17.39
C GLY A 460 8.72 8.73 16.21
N GLN A 461 9.37 8.83 15.05
CA GLN A 461 8.85 9.45 13.84
C GLN A 461 8.38 8.41 12.82
N TYR A 462 7.62 8.87 11.81
CA TYR A 462 7.17 8.07 10.66
C TYR A 462 6.16 6.97 11.03
N GLY A 463 6.31 5.76 10.48
CA GLY A 463 5.40 4.63 10.67
C GLY A 463 4.31 4.52 9.60
N TYR A 464 4.53 5.09 8.43
CA TYR A 464 3.52 5.24 7.39
C TYR A 464 3.16 3.90 6.74
N GLY A 465 1.88 3.69 6.41
CA GLY A 465 1.50 2.54 5.59
C GLY A 465 2.11 2.64 4.18
N ILE A 466 1.60 3.57 3.39
CA ILE A 466 2.05 3.83 2.01
C ILE A 466 2.39 5.32 1.85
N GLU A 467 3.59 5.63 1.36
CA GLU A 467 4.07 7.00 1.16
C GLU A 467 4.54 7.26 -0.26
N ALA A 468 4.11 8.40 -0.83
CA ALA A 468 4.69 9.00 -2.02
C ALA A 468 5.30 10.37 -1.68
N THR A 469 6.49 10.67 -2.19
CA THR A 469 7.12 11.98 -1.98
C THR A 469 7.95 12.46 -3.17
N SER A 470 8.24 13.76 -3.19
CA SER A 470 9.24 14.38 -4.07
C SER A 470 9.01 14.13 -5.57
N GLY A 471 7.76 14.13 -6.03
CA GLY A 471 7.37 13.95 -7.42
C GLY A 471 7.14 12.49 -7.84
N ALA A 472 7.09 11.56 -6.89
CA ALA A 472 6.76 10.16 -7.15
C ALA A 472 5.25 9.95 -7.34
N SER A 473 4.89 8.83 -7.98
CA SER A 473 3.49 8.44 -8.20
C SER A 473 3.20 7.06 -7.63
N VAL A 474 2.12 6.92 -6.86
CA VAL A 474 1.66 5.63 -6.33
C VAL A 474 0.23 5.35 -6.75
N SER A 475 -0.04 4.14 -7.21
CA SER A 475 -1.39 3.64 -7.50
C SER A 475 -1.70 2.45 -6.60
N VAL A 476 -2.81 2.50 -5.88
CA VAL A 476 -3.24 1.47 -4.93
C VAL A 476 -4.64 1.01 -5.30
N SER A 477 -4.86 -0.30 -5.46
CA SER A 477 -6.17 -0.87 -5.77
C SER A 477 -6.50 -2.11 -4.93
N GLY A 478 -7.76 -2.28 -4.52
CA GLY A 478 -8.22 -3.51 -3.86
C GLY A 478 -7.47 -3.85 -2.56
N SER A 479 -6.84 -2.87 -1.92
CA SER A 479 -5.82 -3.10 -0.89
C SER A 479 -6.30 -2.68 0.51
N ARG A 480 -5.65 -3.22 1.54
CA ARG A 480 -5.89 -2.86 2.94
C ARG A 480 -4.64 -2.19 3.50
N VAL A 481 -4.82 -1.04 4.15
CA VAL A 481 -3.76 -0.31 4.84
C VAL A 481 -4.21 -0.11 6.27
N SER A 482 -3.74 -0.92 7.22
CA SER A 482 -4.28 -0.91 8.57
C SER A 482 -3.25 -0.91 9.69
N ASP A 483 -3.63 -0.38 10.85
CA ASP A 483 -2.85 -0.54 12.08
C ASP A 483 -1.41 0.02 11.95
N ASN A 484 -1.24 1.06 11.11
CA ASN A 484 0.02 1.76 10.90
C ASN A 484 0.09 3.01 11.80
N HIS A 485 1.24 3.69 11.87
CA HIS A 485 1.40 4.90 12.68
C HIS A 485 1.50 6.16 11.81
N THR A 486 1.10 7.29 12.39
CA THR A 486 1.19 8.62 11.78
C THR A 486 0.29 8.83 10.57
N TYR A 487 0.48 8.10 9.46
CA TYR A 487 -0.34 8.16 8.25
C TYR A 487 -0.62 6.76 7.68
N GLY A 488 -1.87 6.50 7.28
CA GLY A 488 -2.21 5.31 6.50
C GLY A 488 -1.64 5.42 5.09
N ILE A 489 -2.10 6.42 4.33
CA ILE A 489 -1.62 6.76 2.99
C ILE A 489 -1.23 8.24 2.95
N SER A 490 -0.03 8.56 2.48
CA SER A 490 0.42 9.97 2.39
C SER A 490 1.06 10.31 1.04
N ALA A 491 0.77 11.51 0.55
CA ALA A 491 1.43 12.12 -0.60
C ALA A 491 1.99 13.50 -0.21
N SER A 492 3.28 13.72 -0.43
CA SER A 492 3.95 14.96 -0.04
C SER A 492 4.80 15.58 -1.15
N GLY A 493 4.68 16.89 -1.31
CA GLY A 493 5.49 17.67 -2.23
C GLY A 493 4.89 17.85 -3.62
N SER A 494 5.29 18.93 -4.28
CA SER A 494 4.79 19.30 -5.61
C SER A 494 5.07 18.22 -6.64
N GLY A 495 4.03 17.88 -7.42
CA GLY A 495 4.12 16.87 -8.49
C GLY A 495 4.00 15.43 -8.00
N THR A 496 3.92 15.19 -6.69
CA THR A 496 3.67 13.88 -6.11
C THR A 496 2.18 13.53 -6.27
N THR A 497 1.89 12.28 -6.67
CA THR A 497 0.51 11.83 -6.85
C THR A 497 0.24 10.49 -6.17
N VAL A 498 -0.94 10.34 -5.58
CA VAL A 498 -1.45 9.05 -5.12
C VAL A 498 -2.86 8.84 -5.64
N THR A 499 -3.11 7.69 -6.26
CA THR A 499 -4.45 7.24 -6.64
C THR A 499 -4.78 5.97 -5.85
N ALA A 500 -5.86 5.99 -5.08
CA ALA A 500 -6.35 4.86 -4.29
C ALA A 500 -7.78 4.52 -4.71
N SER A 501 -8.02 3.28 -5.14
CA SER A 501 -9.35 2.79 -5.52
C SER A 501 -9.68 1.48 -4.82
N ASP A 502 -10.88 1.32 -4.27
CA ASP A 502 -11.25 0.09 -3.55
C ASP A 502 -10.29 -0.23 -2.40
N VAL A 503 -9.94 0.79 -1.60
CA VAL A 503 -8.97 0.68 -0.51
C VAL A 503 -9.67 0.80 0.84
N TRP A 504 -9.22 0.00 1.81
CA TRP A 504 -9.58 0.20 3.21
C TRP A 504 -8.38 0.70 4.01
N VAL A 505 -8.45 1.98 4.40
CA VAL A 505 -7.50 2.59 5.34
C VAL A 505 -8.11 2.57 6.73
N SER A 506 -7.46 1.91 7.71
CA SER A 506 -8.03 1.83 9.05
C SER A 506 -7.03 1.78 10.19
N GLY A 507 -7.47 2.16 11.40
CA GLY A 507 -6.68 1.95 12.60
C GLY A 507 -5.36 2.70 12.60
N THR A 508 -5.23 3.81 11.87
CA THR A 508 -3.98 4.57 11.88
C THR A 508 -3.78 5.20 13.27
N HIS A 509 -2.72 4.79 13.95
CA HIS A 509 -2.36 5.20 15.28
C HIS A 509 -1.58 6.52 15.30
N LEU A 510 -1.56 7.16 16.46
CA LEU A 510 -0.78 8.38 16.68
C LEU A 510 0.74 8.13 16.50
N GLY A 511 1.44 9.15 16.02
CA GLY A 511 2.91 9.19 16.00
C GLY A 511 3.51 9.32 17.41
N GLY A 512 4.85 9.32 17.51
CA GLY A 512 5.56 9.32 18.81
C GLY A 512 5.32 10.55 19.68
N GLU A 513 4.97 11.68 19.07
CA GLU A 513 4.60 12.92 19.77
C GLU A 513 3.12 12.93 20.23
N GLY A 514 2.38 11.83 20.05
CA GLY A 514 0.96 11.74 20.37
C GLY A 514 0.07 12.56 19.43
N ILE A 515 0.58 12.92 18.26
CA ILE A 515 -0.11 13.68 17.22
C ILE A 515 0.06 12.94 15.89
N TYR A 516 -0.82 13.27 14.94
CA TYR A 516 -0.88 12.69 13.60
C TYR A 516 -1.23 11.19 13.63
N GLY A 517 -2.43 10.84 13.18
CA GLY A 517 -2.89 9.45 13.02
C GLY A 517 -3.78 9.32 11.78
N TYR A 518 -3.45 10.07 10.73
CA TYR A 518 -4.40 10.37 9.67
C TYR A 518 -4.57 9.19 8.73
N GLY A 519 -5.81 8.96 8.28
CA GLY A 519 -6.09 7.93 7.28
C GLY A 519 -5.36 8.24 5.97
N VAL A 520 -5.76 9.33 5.30
CA VAL A 520 -5.18 9.76 4.03
C VAL A 520 -4.75 11.22 4.10
N LEU A 521 -3.50 11.50 3.71
CA LEU A 521 -2.90 12.83 3.68
C LEU A 521 -2.43 13.22 2.28
N ALA A 522 -2.83 14.40 1.82
CA ALA A 522 -2.16 15.14 0.77
C ALA A 522 -1.52 16.38 1.39
N ASN A 523 -0.24 16.66 1.12
CA ASN A 523 0.37 17.91 1.56
C ASN A 523 1.44 18.50 0.62
N LEU A 524 1.76 19.78 0.85
CA LEU A 524 2.86 20.51 0.22
C LEU A 524 2.83 20.49 -1.33
N GLY A 525 1.65 20.59 -1.95
CA GLY A 525 1.50 20.60 -3.40
C GLY A 525 1.25 19.23 -4.03
N ALA A 526 1.04 18.19 -3.22
CA ALA A 526 0.70 16.85 -3.71
C ALA A 526 -0.78 16.74 -4.10
N SER A 527 -1.08 15.77 -4.97
CA SER A 527 -2.46 15.43 -5.35
C SER A 527 -2.81 14.00 -4.94
N VAL A 528 -3.92 13.83 -4.25
CA VAL A 528 -4.47 12.51 -3.89
C VAL A 528 -5.86 12.35 -4.47
N SER A 529 -6.13 11.19 -5.09
CA SER A 529 -7.47 10.79 -5.53
C SER A 529 -7.84 9.49 -4.83
N VAL A 530 -8.98 9.46 -4.14
CA VAL A 530 -9.51 8.29 -3.45
C VAL A 530 -10.89 7.97 -4.01
N SER A 531 -11.14 6.72 -4.42
CA SER A 531 -12.43 6.31 -4.95
C SER A 531 -12.91 4.95 -4.42
N GLY A 532 -14.22 4.78 -4.23
CA GLY A 532 -14.81 3.48 -3.86
C GLY A 532 -14.18 2.88 -2.60
N SER A 533 -13.85 3.70 -1.60
CA SER A 533 -12.93 3.32 -0.53
C SER A 533 -13.53 3.55 0.86
N ARG A 534 -12.95 2.89 1.87
CA ARG A 534 -13.30 3.07 3.28
C ARG A 534 -12.12 3.63 4.05
N VAL A 535 -12.35 4.67 4.83
CA VAL A 535 -11.36 5.27 5.73
C VAL A 535 -11.95 5.33 7.12
N SER A 536 -11.64 4.34 7.97
CA SER A 536 -12.31 4.19 9.26
C SER A 536 -11.38 4.03 10.45
N ASP A 537 -11.83 4.40 11.64
CA ASP A 537 -11.15 4.06 12.91
C ASP A 537 -9.72 4.60 13.03
N ASN A 538 -9.43 5.71 12.33
CA ASN A 538 -8.14 6.38 12.36
C ASN A 538 -8.09 7.41 13.51
N HIS A 539 -6.90 7.84 13.94
CA HIS A 539 -6.76 8.91 14.93
C HIS A 539 -6.61 10.30 14.29
N GLY A 540 -7.23 11.32 14.87
CA GLY A 540 -7.17 12.69 14.39
C GLY A 540 -8.06 12.94 13.17
N VAL A 541 -7.63 12.58 11.96
CA VAL A 541 -8.31 12.96 10.70
C VAL A 541 -8.41 11.80 9.72
N GLY A 542 -9.60 11.57 9.15
CA GLY A 542 -9.80 10.56 8.11
C GLY A 542 -9.11 10.96 6.78
N LEU A 543 -9.49 12.09 6.21
CA LEU A 543 -8.92 12.65 4.97
C LEU A 543 -8.43 14.07 5.21
N LEU A 544 -7.18 14.38 4.87
CA LEU A 544 -6.60 15.71 5.02
C LEU A 544 -5.90 16.18 3.74
N ALA A 545 -6.22 17.39 3.28
CA ALA A 545 -5.44 18.13 2.31
C ALA A 545 -4.88 19.39 2.99
N ASP A 546 -3.56 19.52 3.04
CA ASP A 546 -2.91 20.64 3.73
C ASP A 546 -1.84 21.34 2.86
N GLY A 547 -1.76 22.65 3.00
CA GLY A 547 -0.77 23.49 2.33
C GLY A 547 -1.14 23.93 0.89
N PRO A 548 -0.38 24.90 0.34
CA PRO A 548 -0.66 25.50 -0.95
C PRO A 548 -0.42 24.53 -2.11
N GLY A 549 -1.32 24.56 -3.10
CA GLY A 549 -1.23 23.74 -4.31
C GLY A 549 -1.60 22.27 -4.10
N THR A 550 -1.99 21.88 -2.89
CA THR A 550 -2.42 20.52 -2.55
C THR A 550 -3.86 20.29 -2.99
N SER A 551 -4.16 19.10 -3.52
CA SER A 551 -5.53 18.68 -3.83
C SER A 551 -5.83 17.27 -3.32
N LEU A 552 -7.04 17.08 -2.78
CA LEU A 552 -7.58 15.77 -2.45
C LEU A 552 -8.97 15.65 -3.07
N THR A 553 -9.16 14.66 -3.93
CA THR A 553 -10.45 14.30 -4.51
C THR A 553 -10.91 12.99 -3.89
N ALA A 554 -12.15 12.96 -3.40
CA ALA A 554 -12.78 11.75 -2.86
C ALA A 554 -14.12 11.53 -3.57
N SER A 555 -14.34 10.34 -4.12
CA SER A 555 -15.61 9.92 -4.74
C SER A 555 -16.00 8.54 -4.22
N ASP A 556 -17.22 8.36 -3.74
CA ASP A 556 -17.66 7.08 -3.18
C ASP A 556 -16.74 6.61 -2.03
N VAL A 557 -16.39 7.53 -1.13
CA VAL A 557 -15.53 7.26 0.03
C VAL A 557 -16.33 7.33 1.31
N TRP A 558 -16.33 6.25 2.08
CA TRP A 558 -16.93 6.21 3.41
C TRP A 558 -15.88 6.53 4.48
N VAL A 559 -16.12 7.60 5.26
CA VAL A 559 -15.24 8.02 6.36
C VAL A 559 -15.99 7.88 7.68
N SER A 560 -15.47 7.10 8.62
CA SER A 560 -16.17 6.81 9.88
C SER A 560 -15.22 6.52 11.05
N GLY A 561 -15.70 6.55 12.29
CA GLY A 561 -14.95 6.08 13.45
C GLY A 561 -13.66 6.85 13.79
N THR A 562 -13.39 8.01 13.18
CA THR A 562 -12.19 8.79 13.48
C THR A 562 -12.18 9.23 14.95
N GLN A 563 -11.14 8.83 15.68
CA GLN A 563 -10.98 9.09 17.11
C GLN A 563 -10.23 10.41 17.32
N MET A 564 -10.56 11.14 18.40
CA MET A 564 -9.87 12.39 18.76
C MET A 564 -8.77 12.17 19.79
#